data_AF-A0A9D7VD80-F1
#
_entry.id   AF-A0A9D7VD80-F1
#
_cell.length_a   1.000
_cell.length_b   1.000
_cell.length_c   1.000
_cell.angle_alpha   90.00
_cell.angle_beta   90.00
_cell.angle_gamma   90.00
#
_symmetry.space_group_name_H-M   'P 1'
#
loop_
_entity.id
_entity.type
_entity.pdbx_description
1 polymer ?
#
loop_
_entity_poly.entity_id
_entity_poly.type
_entity_poly.pdbx_seq_one_letter_code
_entity_poly.pdbx_strand_id
1 'polypeptide(L)'
;MTFDVSPIPEQLTLEISPSSQTEESPAFSISGARWRGAINQMCLDVFLPWLREEQFPTARLWTQIAALPSFWEFVNGSAIVCDGLRLVLIPTTAIDTTELRIPQEWVDIPSWVADYYIGVQVNPNGGWLSVWGYTTHRQLKTKGVYDAGDRTYSLDEDYLIKDINGLWITRQLCPEEILRAAVTPLPELPLAQAQNLLERLGNSEVVFPRLAIPFELWGALLAHGGWRQQLYERRQGLSPQWSIQQWLQTGVSNLAQQLGWGMTRLQLAPRRVRSRENAQSNVCLLRQLTIADYTCELRVFPRENFTENVWRFELQNANPDEIIPVGFKLRLLTEDLQPFMNNEDTATQASDRLYVDVELEPGEGLVWEVEPTPDGYEREILRF
;
A
#
# COMPACT_ATOMS: atom_id res chain seq x y z
N MET A 1 -34.68 0.37 45.98
CA MET A 1 -33.41 0.03 45.30
C MET A 1 -33.67 0.18 43.82
N THR A 2 -33.41 1.36 43.29
CA THR A 2 -33.39 1.61 41.84
C THR A 2 -32.03 1.14 41.35
N PHE A 3 -32.03 0.11 40.50
CA PHE A 3 -30.83 -0.35 39.83
C PHE A 3 -30.36 0.75 38.91
N ASP A 4 -29.17 1.27 39.21
CA ASP A 4 -28.42 2.15 38.33
C ASP A 4 -28.01 1.30 37.13
N VAL A 5 -28.71 1.47 36.01
CA VAL A 5 -28.34 0.85 34.74
C VAL A 5 -27.08 1.57 34.31
N SER A 6 -25.93 0.92 34.47
CA SER A 6 -24.68 1.41 33.89
C SER A 6 -24.94 1.77 32.42
N PRO A 7 -24.59 2.99 31.97
CA PRO A 7 -24.81 3.35 30.59
C PRO A 7 -24.04 2.37 29.72
N ILE A 8 -24.74 1.73 28.78
CA ILE A 8 -24.10 0.99 27.69
C ILE A 8 -23.09 1.97 27.07
N PRO A 9 -21.79 1.64 26.98
CA PRO A 9 -20.84 2.54 26.35
C PRO A 9 -21.36 2.88 24.96
N GLU A 10 -21.54 4.17 24.72
CA GLU A 10 -22.15 4.69 23.50
C GLU A 10 -21.24 4.30 22.33
N GLN A 11 -21.75 3.45 21.44
CA GLN A 11 -21.01 3.05 20.25
C GLN A 11 -20.79 4.28 19.38
N LEU A 12 -19.54 4.49 18.94
CA LEU A 12 -19.20 5.60 18.07
C LEU A 12 -19.96 5.45 16.74
N THR A 13 -20.92 6.34 16.51
CA THR A 13 -21.71 6.38 15.27
C THR A 13 -21.39 7.66 14.51
N LEU A 14 -21.06 7.53 13.23
CA LEU A 14 -20.70 8.62 12.33
C LEU A 14 -21.66 8.65 11.14
N GLU A 15 -22.02 9.85 10.68
CA GLU A 15 -22.92 10.04 9.53
C GLU A 15 -22.13 9.94 8.21
N ILE A 16 -22.70 9.22 7.24
CA ILE A 16 -22.16 9.11 5.89
C ILE A 16 -22.70 10.29 5.07
N SER A 17 -21.80 11.17 4.65
CA SER A 17 -22.17 12.29 3.80
C SER A 17 -22.62 11.80 2.40
N PRO A 18 -23.73 12.32 1.85
CA PRO A 18 -24.21 11.92 0.52
C PRO A 18 -23.27 12.35 -0.63
N SER A 19 -22.31 13.24 -0.37
CA SER A 19 -21.31 13.69 -1.34
C SER A 19 -20.22 12.66 -1.66
N SER A 20 -20.07 11.60 -0.85
CA SER A 20 -19.06 10.55 -1.04
C SER A 20 -19.35 9.60 -2.20
N GLN A 21 -20.46 9.78 -2.93
CA GLN A 21 -20.90 8.86 -4.00
C GLN A 21 -20.43 9.23 -5.42
N THR A 22 -19.55 10.23 -5.58
CA THR A 22 -19.37 10.90 -6.89
C THR A 22 -17.95 10.95 -7.45
N GLU A 23 -17.11 9.95 -7.18
CA GLU A 23 -15.89 9.75 -7.95
C GLU A 23 -15.95 8.45 -8.75
N GLU A 24 -15.33 8.46 -9.94
CA GLU A 24 -15.26 7.31 -10.83
C GLU A 24 -14.81 6.08 -10.03
N SER A 25 -15.74 5.15 -9.79
CA SER A 25 -15.44 3.98 -8.99
C SER A 25 -14.30 3.21 -9.65
N PRO A 26 -13.27 2.80 -8.88
CA PRO A 26 -12.22 1.97 -9.43
C PRO A 26 -12.82 0.76 -10.14
N ALA A 27 -12.21 0.36 -11.26
CA ALA A 27 -12.58 -0.89 -11.90
C ALA A 27 -12.29 -2.06 -10.94
N PHE A 28 -13.13 -3.09 -10.95
CA PHE A 28 -12.95 -4.31 -10.17
C PHE A 28 -13.40 -5.49 -11.04
N SER A 29 -12.77 -6.65 -10.86
CA SER A 29 -13.02 -7.79 -11.78
C SER A 29 -14.42 -8.38 -11.65
N ILE A 30 -14.99 -8.32 -10.44
CA ILE A 30 -16.29 -8.91 -10.10
C ILE A 30 -17.14 -7.97 -9.24
N SER A 31 -18.46 -8.13 -9.28
CA SER A 31 -19.40 -7.33 -8.50
C SER A 31 -19.15 -7.38 -6.99
N GLY A 32 -18.71 -8.53 -6.46
CA GLY A 32 -18.38 -8.68 -5.04
C GLY A 32 -17.17 -7.84 -4.62
N ALA A 33 -16.15 -7.74 -5.48
CA ALA A 33 -14.98 -6.89 -5.26
C ALA A 33 -15.36 -5.40 -5.35
N ARG A 34 -16.21 -5.03 -6.31
CA ARG A 34 -16.74 -3.66 -6.40
C ARG A 34 -17.50 -3.25 -5.14
N TRP A 35 -18.37 -4.12 -4.64
CA TRP A 35 -19.12 -3.85 -3.42
C TRP A 35 -18.21 -3.71 -2.20
N ARG A 36 -17.21 -4.59 -2.09
CA ARG A 36 -16.20 -4.52 -1.03
C ARG A 36 -15.40 -3.23 -1.10
N GLY A 37 -14.92 -2.83 -2.28
CA GLY A 37 -14.22 -1.57 -2.48
C GLY A 37 -15.06 -0.38 -2.08
N ALA A 38 -16.34 -0.34 -2.50
CA ALA A 38 -17.26 0.73 -2.15
C ALA A 38 -17.48 0.85 -0.62
N ILE A 39 -17.69 -0.27 0.09
CA ILE A 39 -17.84 -0.25 1.55
C ILE A 39 -16.55 0.21 2.24
N ASN A 40 -15.38 -0.26 1.78
CA ASN A 40 -14.11 0.15 2.37
C ASN A 40 -13.86 1.65 2.15
N GLN A 41 -14.14 2.16 0.95
CA GLN A 41 -14.04 3.58 0.65
C GLN A 41 -14.97 4.40 1.55
N MET A 42 -16.26 4.05 1.64
CA MET A 42 -17.22 4.74 2.51
C MET A 42 -16.77 4.73 3.98
N CYS A 43 -16.26 3.60 4.46
CA CYS A 43 -15.74 3.49 5.82
C CYS A 43 -14.54 4.42 6.05
N LEU A 44 -13.61 4.49 5.10
CA LEU A 44 -12.43 5.36 5.19
C LEU A 44 -12.80 6.84 5.12
N ASP A 45 -13.67 7.22 4.18
CA ASP A 45 -14.05 8.61 3.93
C ASP A 45 -14.69 9.27 5.15
N VAL A 46 -15.31 8.48 6.02
CA VAL A 46 -15.97 8.97 7.23
C VAL A 46 -15.07 8.79 8.45
N PHE A 47 -14.43 7.62 8.61
CA PHE A 47 -13.65 7.33 9.81
C PHE A 47 -12.31 8.07 9.85
N LEU A 48 -11.62 8.22 8.73
CA LEU A 48 -10.29 8.86 8.71
C LEU A 48 -10.35 10.36 9.05
N PRO A 49 -11.28 11.16 8.51
CA PRO A 49 -11.45 12.55 8.96
C PRO A 49 -11.79 12.66 10.44
N TRP A 50 -12.74 11.85 10.93
CA TRP A 50 -13.08 11.82 12.35
C TRP A 50 -11.85 11.49 13.23
N LEU A 51 -11.07 10.47 12.84
CA LEU A 51 -9.87 10.10 13.59
C LEU A 51 -8.85 11.23 13.64
N ARG A 52 -8.72 12.01 12.55
CA ARG A 52 -7.83 13.17 12.48
C ARG A 52 -8.27 14.32 13.37
N GLU A 53 -9.57 14.59 13.38
CA GLU A 53 -10.15 15.70 14.14
C GLU A 53 -10.11 15.43 15.65
N GLU A 54 -10.46 14.21 16.06
CA GLU A 54 -10.69 13.90 17.47
C GLU A 54 -9.48 13.31 18.20
N GLN A 55 -8.59 12.58 17.51
CA GLN A 55 -7.57 11.77 18.18
C GLN A 55 -6.15 11.95 17.64
N PHE A 56 -5.95 11.83 16.32
CA PHE A 56 -4.63 11.80 15.68
C PHE A 56 -4.59 12.68 14.44
N PRO A 57 -4.23 13.97 14.56
CA PRO A 57 -4.16 14.89 13.40
C PRO A 57 -3.23 14.41 12.27
N THR A 58 -2.24 13.59 12.60
CA THR A 58 -1.25 13.00 11.68
C THR A 58 -1.72 11.68 11.06
N ALA A 59 -2.90 11.17 11.41
CA ALA A 59 -3.41 9.91 10.89
C ALA A 59 -3.49 9.93 9.37
N ARG A 60 -3.08 8.84 8.75
CA ARG A 60 -3.06 8.70 7.30
C ARG A 60 -3.26 7.25 6.89
N LEU A 61 -3.61 7.05 5.64
CA LEU A 61 -3.61 5.71 5.08
C LEU A 61 -2.22 5.11 5.15
N TRP A 62 -2.16 3.81 5.43
CA TRP A 62 -0.89 3.08 5.42
C TRP A 62 -0.24 3.08 4.03
N THR A 63 -1.07 3.12 2.99
CA THR A 63 -0.67 3.06 1.58
C THR A 63 -1.19 4.29 0.84
N GLN A 64 -0.74 4.48 -0.41
CA GLN A 64 -1.32 5.51 -1.27
C GLN A 64 -2.75 5.17 -1.71
N ILE A 65 -3.59 6.20 -1.80
CA ILE A 65 -5.00 6.08 -2.21
C ILE A 65 -5.13 5.31 -3.52
N ALA A 66 -4.26 5.60 -4.50
CA ALA A 66 -4.28 4.96 -5.82
C ALA A 66 -3.95 3.45 -5.78
N ALA A 67 -3.30 2.96 -4.72
CA ALA A 67 -3.00 1.54 -4.54
C ALA A 67 -4.15 0.76 -3.89
N LEU A 68 -5.08 1.42 -3.18
CA LEU A 68 -6.19 0.80 -2.45
C LEU A 68 -7.03 -0.19 -3.28
N PRO A 69 -7.38 0.10 -4.56
CA PRO A 69 -8.16 -0.84 -5.36
C PRO A 69 -7.49 -2.22 -5.51
N SER A 70 -6.15 -2.26 -5.59
CA SER A 70 -5.39 -3.52 -5.67
C SER A 70 -5.51 -4.37 -4.40
N PHE A 71 -5.73 -3.75 -3.23
CA PHE A 71 -6.02 -4.46 -1.99
C PHE A 71 -7.48 -4.94 -1.97
N TRP A 72 -8.42 -4.04 -2.25
CA TRP A 72 -9.86 -4.30 -2.13
C TRP A 72 -10.41 -5.30 -3.13
N GLU A 73 -9.75 -5.46 -4.27
CA GLU A 73 -10.01 -6.56 -5.20
C GLU A 73 -9.95 -7.92 -4.47
N PHE A 74 -9.06 -8.08 -3.50
CA PHE A 74 -8.73 -9.36 -2.90
C PHE A 74 -9.12 -9.49 -1.42
N VAL A 75 -9.01 -8.40 -0.65
CA VAL A 75 -9.09 -8.44 0.81
C VAL A 75 -10.04 -7.35 1.32
N ASN A 76 -10.86 -7.69 2.32
CA ASN A 76 -11.69 -6.70 3.01
C ASN A 76 -10.87 -5.98 4.07
N GLY A 77 -11.01 -4.68 4.15
CA GLY A 77 -10.39 -3.86 5.18
C GLY A 77 -9.39 -2.86 4.64
N SER A 78 -9.10 -1.85 5.45
CA SER A 78 -8.21 -0.75 5.09
C SER A 78 -7.35 -0.34 6.28
N ALA A 79 -6.05 -0.17 6.03
CA ALA A 79 -5.08 0.16 7.07
C ALA A 79 -4.82 1.66 7.17
N ILE A 80 -4.80 2.17 8.40
CA ILE A 80 -4.48 3.53 8.80
C ILE A 80 -3.27 3.48 9.72
N VAL A 81 -2.34 4.41 9.55
CA VAL A 81 -1.20 4.62 10.45
C VAL A 81 -1.38 5.91 11.22
N CYS A 82 -1.17 5.87 12.54
CA CYS A 82 -1.24 7.00 13.45
C CYS A 82 -0.28 6.78 14.62
N ASP A 83 0.63 7.75 14.90
CA ASP A 83 1.60 7.69 16.00
C ASP A 83 2.36 6.36 16.15
N GLY A 84 2.79 5.79 15.01
CA GLY A 84 3.51 4.50 14.98
C GLY A 84 2.63 3.27 15.16
N LEU A 85 1.32 3.43 15.39
CA LEU A 85 0.33 2.36 15.40
C LEU A 85 -0.23 2.14 14.00
N ARG A 86 -0.56 0.89 13.70
CA ARG A 86 -1.35 0.50 12.53
C ARG A 86 -2.72 -0.02 12.97
N LEU A 87 -3.76 0.65 12.52
CA LEU A 87 -5.15 0.26 12.70
C LEU A 87 -5.67 -0.32 11.39
N VAL A 88 -6.43 -1.41 11.42
CA VAL A 88 -7.15 -1.91 10.24
C VAL A 88 -8.65 -1.85 10.51
N LEU A 89 -9.36 -1.09 9.68
CA LEU A 89 -10.81 -1.05 9.66
C LEU A 89 -11.31 -2.28 8.90
N ILE A 90 -12.24 -3.02 9.50
CA ILE A 90 -12.89 -4.19 8.91
C ILE A 90 -14.39 -3.87 8.81
N PRO A 91 -14.82 -3.29 7.68
CA PRO A 91 -16.21 -2.90 7.54
C PRO A 91 -17.09 -4.09 7.14
N THR A 92 -18.34 -4.08 7.61
CA THR A 92 -19.37 -5.07 7.28
C THR A 92 -20.72 -4.39 7.13
N THR A 93 -21.58 -4.94 6.27
CA THR A 93 -22.99 -4.56 6.18
C THR A 93 -23.90 -5.57 6.86
N ALA A 94 -23.33 -6.57 7.55
CA ALA A 94 -24.09 -7.50 8.35
C ALA A 94 -24.79 -6.74 9.49
N ILE A 95 -26.05 -7.10 9.74
CA ILE A 95 -26.82 -6.57 10.88
C ILE A 95 -26.28 -7.17 12.18
N ASP A 96 -25.88 -8.43 12.11
CA ASP A 96 -25.29 -9.15 13.23
C ASP A 96 -23.83 -8.73 13.45
N THR A 97 -23.51 -8.41 14.70
CA THR A 97 -22.17 -8.01 15.18
C THR A 97 -21.65 -8.96 16.26
N THR A 98 -22.18 -10.19 16.32
CA THR A 98 -21.77 -11.24 17.26
C THR A 98 -20.32 -11.72 17.08
N GLU A 99 -19.73 -11.55 15.90
CA GLU A 99 -18.32 -11.90 15.66
C GLU A 99 -17.60 -10.93 14.72
N LEU A 100 -16.32 -10.67 15.02
CA LEU A 100 -15.42 -9.92 14.14
C LEU A 100 -14.63 -10.89 13.28
N ARG A 101 -14.88 -10.86 11.96
CA ARG A 101 -14.22 -11.71 10.97
C ARG A 101 -13.11 -10.95 10.25
N ILE A 102 -11.86 -11.33 10.49
CA ILE A 102 -10.68 -10.64 9.96
C ILE A 102 -10.00 -11.53 8.92
N PRO A 103 -9.81 -11.07 7.68
CA PRO A 103 -9.09 -11.84 6.66
C PRO A 103 -7.69 -12.22 7.09
N GLN A 104 -7.29 -13.46 6.82
CA GLN A 104 -5.96 -13.99 7.13
C GLN A 104 -4.83 -13.11 6.61
N GLU A 105 -5.00 -12.42 5.49
CA GLU A 105 -4.02 -11.51 4.90
C GLU A 105 -3.63 -10.38 5.85
N TRP A 106 -4.57 -9.84 6.62
CA TRP A 106 -4.29 -8.79 7.60
C TRP A 106 -3.64 -9.32 8.89
N VAL A 107 -3.63 -10.64 9.10
CA VAL A 107 -3.21 -11.31 10.33
C VAL A 107 -1.86 -12.01 10.16
N ASP A 108 -1.65 -12.68 9.03
CA ASP A 108 -0.53 -13.60 8.82
C ASP A 108 0.47 -13.09 7.74
N ILE A 109 0.22 -11.96 7.06
CA ILE A 109 1.23 -11.31 6.19
C ILE A 109 2.08 -10.36 7.05
N PRO A 110 3.39 -10.62 7.24
CA PRO A 110 4.23 -9.84 8.15
C PRO A 110 4.26 -8.33 7.87
N SER A 111 4.26 -7.94 6.59
CA SER A 111 4.27 -6.52 6.21
C SER A 111 2.93 -5.82 6.41
N TRP A 112 1.82 -6.56 6.54
CA TRP A 112 0.45 -6.03 6.63
C TRP A 112 -0.11 -6.04 8.06
N VAL A 113 0.41 -6.89 8.95
CA VAL A 113 -0.07 -7.05 10.33
C VAL A 113 -0.28 -5.70 11.02
N ALA A 114 -1.43 -5.57 11.67
CA ALA A 114 -1.84 -4.38 12.40
C ALA A 114 -1.67 -4.55 13.91
N ASP A 115 -1.68 -3.44 14.63
CA ASP A 115 -1.75 -3.45 16.09
C ASP A 115 -3.17 -3.71 16.55
N TYR A 116 -4.14 -3.05 15.90
CA TYR A 116 -5.57 -3.16 16.20
C TYR A 116 -6.38 -3.45 14.95
N TYR A 117 -7.43 -4.26 15.13
CA TYR A 117 -8.48 -4.49 14.15
C TYR A 117 -9.79 -3.94 14.70
N ILE A 118 -10.46 -3.11 13.91
CA ILE A 118 -11.66 -2.38 14.31
C ILE A 118 -12.83 -2.90 13.47
N GLY A 119 -13.84 -3.44 14.15
CA GLY A 119 -15.10 -3.82 13.53
C GLY A 119 -15.96 -2.58 13.28
N VAL A 120 -16.34 -2.38 12.03
CA VAL A 120 -17.19 -1.26 11.63
C VAL A 120 -18.44 -1.79 10.94
N GLN A 121 -19.61 -1.43 11.44
CA GLN A 121 -20.87 -1.68 10.77
C GLN A 121 -21.18 -0.48 9.88
N VAL A 122 -21.42 -0.74 8.59
CA VAL A 122 -21.74 0.29 7.60
C VAL A 122 -23.17 0.06 7.16
N ASN A 123 -24.00 1.10 7.26
CA ASN A 123 -25.36 1.11 6.72
C ASN A 123 -25.47 2.19 5.64
N PRO A 124 -25.15 1.88 4.37
CA PRO A 124 -25.20 2.85 3.29
C PRO A 124 -26.59 3.46 3.10
N ASN A 125 -27.64 2.65 3.29
CA ASN A 125 -29.04 3.10 3.14
C ASN A 125 -29.48 3.99 4.31
N GLY A 126 -28.99 3.69 5.52
CA GLY A 126 -29.24 4.47 6.71
C GLY A 126 -28.39 5.73 6.81
N GLY A 127 -27.35 5.86 5.97
CA GLY A 127 -26.45 7.01 5.98
C GLY A 127 -25.56 7.06 7.22
N TRP A 128 -25.20 5.93 7.81
CA TRP A 128 -24.36 5.91 9.01
C TRP A 128 -23.38 4.74 9.01
N LEU A 129 -22.30 4.90 9.77
CA LEU A 129 -21.42 3.82 10.20
C LEU A 129 -21.29 3.82 11.73
N SER A 130 -21.07 2.65 12.31
CA SER A 130 -20.89 2.49 13.75
C SER A 130 -19.71 1.57 14.05
N VAL A 131 -18.85 1.99 14.97
CA VAL A 131 -17.82 1.11 15.53
C VAL A 131 -18.44 0.33 16.67
N TRP A 132 -18.44 -0.99 16.52
CA TRP A 132 -19.07 -1.91 17.48
C TRP A 132 -18.05 -2.67 18.34
N GLY A 133 -16.77 -2.65 17.96
CA GLY A 133 -15.69 -3.12 18.81
C GLY A 133 -14.33 -3.18 18.12
N TYR A 134 -13.30 -3.45 18.90
CA TYR A 134 -11.94 -3.66 18.40
C TYR A 134 -11.21 -4.76 19.18
N THR A 135 -10.09 -5.21 18.63
CA THR A 135 -9.21 -6.21 19.24
C THR A 135 -7.76 -5.97 18.83
N THR A 136 -6.80 -6.54 19.57
CA THR A 136 -5.38 -6.53 19.19
C THR A 136 -5.04 -7.77 18.35
N HIS A 137 -3.95 -7.69 17.59
CA HIS A 137 -3.45 -8.86 16.86
C HIS A 137 -3.11 -10.04 17.77
N ARG A 138 -2.50 -9.77 18.92
CA ARG A 138 -2.19 -10.80 19.91
C ARG A 138 -3.45 -11.47 20.45
N GLN A 139 -4.48 -10.69 20.77
CA GLN A 139 -5.74 -11.22 21.28
C GLN A 139 -6.43 -12.08 20.22
N LEU A 140 -6.47 -11.63 18.97
CA LEU A 140 -7.00 -12.40 17.84
C LEU A 140 -6.27 -13.74 17.68
N LYS A 141 -4.94 -13.77 17.69
CA LYS A 141 -4.16 -15.03 17.57
C LYS A 141 -4.35 -15.97 18.76
N THR A 142 -4.69 -15.44 19.93
CA THR A 142 -4.80 -16.24 21.16
C THR A 142 -6.22 -16.77 21.40
N LYS A 143 -7.24 -15.98 21.05
CA LYS A 143 -8.65 -16.27 21.35
C LYS A 143 -9.52 -16.47 20.12
N GLY A 144 -9.06 -16.01 18.96
CA GLY A 144 -9.81 -16.13 17.70
C GLY A 144 -9.82 -17.56 17.19
N VAL A 145 -10.87 -17.90 16.45
CA VAL A 145 -11.05 -19.17 15.76
C VAL A 145 -10.72 -18.96 14.29
N TYR A 146 -9.75 -19.71 13.77
CA TYR A 146 -9.42 -19.67 12.34
C TYR A 146 -10.34 -20.59 11.55
N ASP A 147 -11.02 -20.03 10.55
CA ASP A 147 -11.79 -20.77 9.55
C ASP A 147 -10.97 -20.89 8.25
N ALA A 148 -10.56 -22.11 7.93
CA ALA A 148 -9.80 -22.41 6.71
C ALA A 148 -10.67 -22.34 5.44
N GLY A 149 -12.00 -22.42 5.57
CA GLY A 149 -12.94 -22.42 4.46
C GLY A 149 -12.99 -21.09 3.72
N ASP A 150 -12.84 -19.98 4.44
CA ASP A 150 -12.81 -18.63 3.88
C ASP A 150 -11.56 -17.83 4.27
N ARG A 151 -10.60 -18.47 4.96
CA ARG A 151 -9.36 -17.86 5.46
C ARG A 151 -9.64 -16.61 6.27
N THR A 152 -10.46 -16.75 7.30
CA THR A 152 -10.76 -15.66 8.25
C THR A 152 -10.50 -16.11 9.68
N TYR A 153 -10.08 -15.17 10.52
CA TYR A 153 -10.10 -15.32 11.96
C TYR A 153 -11.37 -14.67 12.49
N SER A 154 -12.19 -15.45 13.16
CA SER A 154 -13.38 -14.97 13.88
C SER A 154 -13.05 -14.74 15.34
N LEU A 155 -13.50 -13.62 15.91
CA LEU A 155 -13.46 -13.36 17.34
C LEU A 155 -14.84 -12.98 17.83
N ASP A 156 -15.35 -13.72 18.81
CA ASP A 156 -16.66 -13.49 19.43
C ASP A 156 -16.73 -12.11 20.11
N GLU A 157 -17.91 -11.48 20.08
CA GLU A 157 -18.16 -10.16 20.67
C GLU A 157 -17.81 -10.07 22.16
N ASP A 158 -17.89 -11.18 22.89
CA ASP A 158 -17.54 -11.25 24.31
C ASP A 158 -16.04 -10.97 24.55
N TYR A 159 -15.22 -11.17 23.51
CA TYR A 159 -13.80 -10.89 23.54
C TYR A 159 -13.44 -9.57 22.86
N LEU A 160 -14.41 -8.79 22.38
CA LEU A 160 -14.14 -7.49 21.79
C LEU A 160 -14.23 -6.39 22.84
N ILE A 161 -13.38 -5.37 22.66
CA ILE A 161 -13.46 -4.17 23.45
C ILE A 161 -14.40 -3.21 22.71
N LYS A 162 -15.57 -2.94 23.31
CA LYS A 162 -16.67 -2.20 22.65
C LYS A 162 -16.45 -0.68 22.60
N ASP A 163 -15.79 -0.11 23.60
CA ASP A 163 -15.53 1.33 23.68
C ASP A 163 -14.22 1.71 23.01
N ILE A 164 -14.30 2.26 21.79
CA ILE A 164 -13.14 2.74 21.03
C ILE A 164 -12.36 3.83 21.77
N ASN A 165 -13.00 4.65 22.61
CA ASN A 165 -12.28 5.68 23.39
C ASN A 165 -11.34 5.04 24.42
N GLY A 166 -11.69 3.85 24.89
CA GLY A 166 -10.83 3.03 25.75
C GLY A 166 -9.52 2.63 25.07
N LEU A 167 -9.45 2.58 23.73
CA LEU A 167 -8.23 2.23 22.99
C LEU A 167 -7.13 3.25 23.31
N TRP A 168 -7.46 4.53 23.20
CA TRP A 168 -6.51 5.63 23.35
C TRP A 168 -6.04 5.77 24.79
N ILE A 169 -6.97 5.62 25.74
CA ILE A 169 -6.67 5.64 27.19
C ILE A 169 -5.75 4.47 27.55
N THR A 170 -6.08 3.26 27.09
CA THR A 170 -5.26 2.06 27.37
C THR A 170 -3.84 2.25 26.84
N ARG A 171 -3.68 2.85 25.66
CA ARG A 171 -2.36 3.10 25.08
C ARG A 171 -1.54 4.09 25.92
N GLN A 172 -2.15 5.14 26.45
CA GLN A 172 -1.47 6.10 27.32
C GLN A 172 -1.04 5.47 28.65
N LEU A 173 -1.85 4.59 29.21
CA LEU A 173 -1.58 3.93 30.49
C LEU A 173 -0.60 2.74 30.35
N CYS A 174 -0.63 2.04 29.22
CA CYS A 174 0.13 0.82 28.96
C CYS A 174 0.90 0.88 27.62
N PRO A 175 1.87 1.80 27.45
CA PRO A 175 2.61 1.94 26.19
C PRO A 175 3.49 0.72 25.85
N GLU A 176 3.84 -0.08 26.85
CA GLU A 176 4.66 -1.30 26.70
C GLU A 176 3.82 -2.56 26.45
N GLU A 177 2.51 -2.43 26.25
CA GLU A 177 1.67 -3.58 25.92
C GLU A 177 2.10 -4.23 24.59
N ILE A 178 2.31 -5.55 24.60
CA ILE A 178 2.61 -6.32 23.40
C ILE A 178 1.32 -6.55 22.61
N LEU A 179 1.12 -5.75 21.56
CA LEU A 179 -0.09 -5.75 20.73
C LEU A 179 -0.09 -6.84 19.65
N ARG A 180 1.09 -7.30 19.21
CA ARG A 180 1.25 -8.28 18.13
C ARG A 180 1.83 -9.59 18.65
N ALA A 181 1.24 -10.71 18.25
CA ALA A 181 1.88 -12.02 18.38
C ALA A 181 2.93 -12.22 17.27
N ALA A 182 3.81 -13.22 17.44
CA ALA A 182 4.76 -13.61 16.41
C ALA A 182 4.04 -14.11 15.15
N VAL A 183 4.53 -13.71 13.98
CA VAL A 183 3.99 -14.08 12.67
C VAL A 183 5.07 -14.86 11.92
N THR A 184 4.68 -15.97 11.31
CA THR A 184 5.59 -16.79 10.51
C THR A 184 6.01 -16.01 9.26
N PRO A 185 7.32 -15.96 8.92
CA PRO A 185 7.76 -15.32 7.69
C PRO A 185 7.19 -16.05 6.46
N LEU A 186 6.88 -15.29 5.43
CA LEU A 186 6.44 -15.83 4.14
C LEU A 186 7.65 -16.37 3.35
N PRO A 187 7.45 -17.39 2.50
CA PRO A 187 8.51 -17.87 1.63
C PRO A 187 8.88 -16.81 0.59
N GLU A 188 10.14 -16.79 0.20
CA GLU A 188 10.55 -16.08 -1.01
C GLU A 188 9.91 -16.75 -2.23
N LEU A 189 9.40 -15.94 -3.16
CA LEU A 189 8.71 -16.42 -4.34
C LEU A 189 9.59 -16.15 -5.57
N PRO A 190 10.15 -17.18 -6.21
CA PRO A 190 10.97 -16.99 -7.41
C PRO A 190 10.15 -16.37 -8.55
N LEU A 191 10.80 -15.55 -9.38
CA LEU A 191 10.15 -14.82 -10.48
C LEU A 191 9.31 -15.73 -11.39
N ALA A 192 9.85 -16.87 -11.82
CA ALA A 192 9.13 -17.81 -12.67
C ALA A 192 7.86 -18.34 -12.01
N GLN A 193 7.88 -18.57 -10.69
CA GLN A 193 6.70 -19.03 -9.95
C GLN A 193 5.68 -17.89 -9.81
N ALA A 194 6.13 -16.67 -9.52
CA ALA A 194 5.26 -15.50 -9.45
C ALA A 194 4.54 -15.26 -10.78
N GLN A 195 5.25 -15.32 -11.91
CA GLN A 195 4.67 -15.14 -13.25
C GLN A 195 3.59 -16.19 -13.55
N ASN A 196 3.85 -17.47 -13.27
CA ASN A 196 2.86 -18.54 -13.43
C ASN A 196 1.61 -18.31 -12.56
N LEU A 197 1.78 -17.83 -11.32
CA LEU A 197 0.67 -17.49 -10.44
C LEU A 197 -0.13 -16.29 -10.97
N LEU A 198 0.55 -15.24 -11.45
CA LEU A 198 -0.09 -14.07 -12.05
C LEU A 198 -0.88 -14.41 -13.31
N GLU A 199 -0.40 -15.34 -14.14
CA GLU A 199 -1.14 -15.83 -15.31
C GLU A 199 -2.39 -16.61 -14.89
N ARG A 200 -2.21 -17.58 -13.98
CA ARG A 200 -3.30 -18.45 -13.53
C ARG A 200 -4.39 -17.70 -12.76
N LEU A 201 -4.00 -16.83 -11.82
CA LEU A 201 -4.93 -16.08 -10.96
C LEU A 201 -5.43 -14.78 -11.62
N GLY A 202 -4.73 -14.32 -12.67
CA GLY A 202 -5.15 -13.20 -13.50
C GLY A 202 -6.42 -13.49 -14.30
N ASN A 203 -6.74 -14.76 -14.55
CA ASN A 203 -8.02 -15.14 -15.15
C ASN A 203 -9.19 -14.82 -14.19
N SER A 204 -10.11 -13.96 -14.62
CA SER A 204 -11.29 -13.54 -13.86
C SER A 204 -12.29 -14.69 -13.63
N GLU A 205 -12.22 -15.78 -14.40
CA GLU A 205 -12.99 -17.01 -14.15
C GLU A 205 -12.63 -17.69 -12.82
N VAL A 206 -11.43 -17.42 -12.29
CA VAL A 206 -11.07 -17.82 -10.93
C VAL A 206 -11.77 -16.88 -9.96
N VAL A 207 -12.94 -17.32 -9.47
CA VAL A 207 -13.83 -16.53 -8.61
C VAL A 207 -13.20 -16.21 -7.24
N PHE A 208 -12.49 -17.17 -6.65
CA PHE A 208 -11.86 -17.03 -5.33
C PHE A 208 -10.35 -17.27 -5.41
N PRO A 209 -9.57 -16.31 -5.96
CA PRO A 209 -8.12 -16.48 -6.14
C PRO A 209 -7.42 -16.77 -4.81
N ARG A 210 -7.89 -16.14 -3.72
CA ARG A 210 -7.36 -16.35 -2.36
C ARG A 210 -7.53 -17.76 -1.81
N LEU A 211 -8.40 -18.60 -2.37
CA LEU A 211 -8.60 -20.00 -1.96
C LEU A 211 -8.03 -21.01 -2.97
N ALA A 212 -7.60 -20.55 -4.15
CA ALA A 212 -7.16 -21.41 -5.25
C ALA A 212 -5.72 -21.96 -5.08
N ILE A 213 -4.94 -21.40 -4.14
CA ILE A 213 -3.55 -21.74 -3.86
C ILE A 213 -3.26 -21.70 -2.34
N PRO A 214 -2.22 -22.38 -1.84
CA PRO A 214 -1.79 -22.29 -0.45
C PRO A 214 -1.58 -20.84 0.03
N PHE A 215 -1.84 -20.58 1.31
CA PHE A 215 -1.77 -19.21 1.85
C PHE A 215 -0.37 -18.63 1.78
N GLU A 216 0.66 -19.45 1.93
CA GLU A 216 2.07 -19.02 1.90
C GLU A 216 2.42 -18.38 0.55
N LEU A 217 1.97 -19.01 -0.55
CA LEU A 217 2.16 -18.47 -1.90
C LEU A 217 1.28 -17.25 -2.16
N TRP A 218 0.04 -17.27 -1.67
CA TRP A 218 -0.90 -16.16 -1.81
C TRP A 218 -0.42 -14.92 -1.06
N GLY A 219 -0.03 -15.09 0.20
CA GLY A 219 0.50 -14.05 1.06
C GLY A 219 1.80 -13.48 0.49
N ALA A 220 2.73 -14.32 0.02
CA ALA A 220 3.96 -13.86 -0.63
C ALA A 220 3.67 -13.01 -1.89
N LEU A 221 2.71 -13.44 -2.71
CA LEU A 221 2.29 -12.70 -3.90
C LEU A 221 1.68 -11.33 -3.55
N LEU A 222 0.79 -11.28 -2.55
CA LEU A 222 0.13 -10.03 -2.13
C LEU A 222 1.04 -9.07 -1.37
N ALA A 223 1.99 -9.60 -0.60
CA ALA A 223 2.99 -8.80 0.12
C ALA A 223 3.89 -8.00 -0.84
N HIS A 224 4.05 -8.48 -2.08
CA HIS A 224 4.78 -7.79 -3.13
C HIS A 224 3.87 -6.80 -3.90
N GLY A 225 3.96 -5.50 -3.58
CA GLY A 225 3.11 -4.45 -4.15
C GLY A 225 2.99 -4.49 -5.68
N GLY A 226 4.12 -4.65 -6.38
CA GLY A 226 4.12 -4.71 -7.84
C GLY A 226 3.43 -5.94 -8.43
N TRP A 227 3.49 -7.11 -7.75
CA TRP A 227 2.79 -8.31 -8.23
C TRP A 227 1.31 -8.25 -7.89
N ARG A 228 0.94 -7.73 -6.71
CA ARG A 228 -0.45 -7.45 -6.35
C ARG A 228 -1.10 -6.51 -7.36
N GLN A 229 -0.41 -5.42 -7.73
CA GLN A 229 -0.88 -4.47 -8.73
C GLN A 229 -1.03 -5.12 -10.12
N GLN A 230 -0.03 -5.89 -10.56
CA GLN A 230 -0.12 -6.63 -11.83
C GLN A 230 -1.27 -7.64 -11.83
N LEU A 231 -1.52 -8.33 -10.71
CA LEU A 231 -2.62 -9.27 -10.59
C LEU A 231 -3.97 -8.55 -10.73
N TYR A 232 -4.12 -7.42 -10.03
CA TYR A 232 -5.29 -6.56 -10.12
C TYR A 232 -5.55 -6.10 -11.57
N GLU A 233 -4.53 -5.59 -12.26
CA GLU A 233 -4.64 -5.14 -13.66
C GLU A 233 -5.01 -6.28 -14.62
N ARG A 234 -4.36 -7.44 -14.49
CA ARG A 234 -4.66 -8.62 -15.34
C ARG A 234 -6.10 -9.07 -15.20
N ARG A 235 -6.64 -9.07 -13.98
CA ARG A 235 -8.04 -9.46 -13.73
C ARG A 235 -9.06 -8.49 -14.32
N GLN A 236 -8.65 -7.26 -14.61
CA GLN A 236 -9.46 -6.26 -15.31
C GLN A 236 -9.33 -6.33 -16.82
N GLY A 237 -8.43 -7.17 -17.34
CA GLY A 237 -8.09 -7.19 -18.76
C GLY A 237 -7.31 -5.95 -19.22
N LEU A 238 -6.65 -5.25 -18.29
CA LEU A 238 -5.80 -4.11 -18.63
C LEU A 238 -4.46 -4.58 -19.21
N SER A 239 -3.99 -3.89 -20.24
CA SER A 239 -2.64 -4.05 -20.77
C SER A 239 -1.59 -3.55 -19.76
N PRO A 240 -0.32 -4.00 -19.85
CA PRO A 240 0.74 -3.59 -18.94
C PRO A 240 0.85 -2.07 -18.82
N GLN A 241 0.58 -1.51 -17.64
CA GLN A 241 0.54 -0.06 -17.42
C GLN A 241 1.90 0.55 -17.07
N TRP A 242 2.94 -0.27 -16.94
CA TRP A 242 4.21 0.03 -16.24
C TRP A 242 5.45 0.03 -17.15
N SER A 243 5.26 0.20 -18.46
CA SER A 243 6.38 0.28 -19.42
C SER A 243 6.97 1.69 -19.46
N ILE A 244 8.23 1.82 -19.05
CA ILE A 244 8.98 3.07 -19.06
C ILE A 244 9.14 3.58 -20.50
N GLN A 245 9.48 2.69 -21.44
CA GLN A 245 9.61 3.06 -22.86
C GLN A 245 8.29 3.62 -23.41
N GLN A 246 7.16 2.98 -23.07
CA GLN A 246 5.85 3.46 -23.50
C GLN A 246 5.54 4.82 -22.88
N TRP A 247 5.80 5.01 -21.59
CA TRP A 247 5.56 6.30 -20.92
C TRP A 247 6.38 7.44 -21.53
N LEU A 248 7.62 7.19 -21.95
CA LEU A 248 8.43 8.19 -22.64
C LEU A 248 7.90 8.58 -24.02
N GLN A 249 7.14 7.69 -24.68
CA GLN A 249 6.58 7.94 -26.02
C GLN A 249 5.17 8.53 -25.97
N THR A 250 4.29 7.99 -25.11
CA THR A 250 2.86 8.32 -25.08
C THR A 250 2.44 9.13 -23.84
N GLY A 251 3.34 9.37 -22.90
CA GLY A 251 3.05 9.94 -21.59
C GLY A 251 2.76 8.88 -20.53
N VAL A 252 2.89 9.27 -19.26
CA VAL A 252 2.66 8.42 -18.08
C VAL A 252 1.19 8.03 -17.97
N SER A 253 0.92 6.76 -17.65
CA SER A 253 -0.46 6.25 -17.48
C SER A 253 -1.19 6.96 -16.34
N ASN A 254 -2.53 7.03 -16.39
CA ASN A 254 -3.34 7.68 -15.34
C ASN A 254 -3.06 7.10 -13.95
N LEU A 255 -2.94 5.77 -13.86
CA LEU A 255 -2.61 5.09 -12.61
C LEU A 255 -1.24 5.51 -12.07
N ALA A 256 -0.22 5.55 -12.93
CA ALA A 256 1.11 5.97 -12.52
C ALA A 256 1.14 7.45 -12.11
N GLN A 257 0.37 8.32 -12.77
CA GLN A 257 0.19 9.71 -12.35
C GLN A 257 -0.46 9.84 -10.97
N GLN A 258 -1.48 9.03 -10.67
CA GLN A 258 -2.12 8.98 -9.35
C GLN A 258 -1.18 8.41 -8.27
N LEU A 259 -0.27 7.52 -8.68
CA LEU A 259 0.88 7.07 -7.91
C LEU A 259 2.05 8.06 -8.03
N GLY A 260 1.82 9.33 -8.36
CA GLY A 260 2.79 10.43 -8.31
C GLY A 260 3.94 10.39 -9.32
N TRP A 261 3.84 9.58 -10.37
CA TRP A 261 4.75 9.65 -11.52
C TRP A 261 4.38 10.79 -12.45
N GLY A 262 5.38 11.55 -12.88
CA GLY A 262 5.27 12.60 -13.88
C GLY A 262 6.35 12.47 -14.94
N MET A 263 6.20 13.27 -15.99
CA MET A 263 7.18 13.38 -17.07
C MET A 263 7.67 14.82 -17.14
N THR A 264 8.99 15.02 -17.10
CA THR A 264 9.59 16.36 -17.18
C THR A 264 10.78 16.36 -18.13
N ARG A 265 11.12 17.55 -18.65
CA ARG A 265 12.32 17.73 -19.48
C ARG A 265 13.50 18.04 -18.58
N LEU A 266 14.55 17.22 -18.66
CA LEU A 266 15.84 17.47 -18.02
C LEU A 266 16.45 18.74 -18.62
N GLN A 267 16.52 19.79 -17.81
CA GLN A 267 17.38 20.94 -18.10
C GLN A 267 18.79 20.61 -17.61
N LEU A 268 19.56 19.88 -18.40
CA LEU A 268 20.98 19.71 -18.13
C LEU A 268 21.66 21.08 -18.29
N ALA A 269 22.23 21.62 -17.20
CA ALA A 269 23.02 22.84 -17.27
C ALA A 269 24.14 22.66 -18.32
N PRO A 270 24.35 23.62 -19.22
CA PRO A 270 25.32 23.47 -20.30
C PRO A 270 26.73 23.41 -19.72
N ARG A 271 27.30 22.20 -19.62
CA ARG A 271 28.75 22.03 -19.52
C ARG A 271 29.32 22.58 -20.83
N ARG A 272 30.13 23.63 -20.73
CA ARG A 272 30.86 24.24 -21.86
C ARG A 272 31.70 23.18 -22.58
N VAL A 273 31.13 22.53 -23.60
CA VAL A 273 31.85 21.95 -24.73
C VAL A 273 30.96 22.14 -25.96
N ARG A 274 31.49 22.85 -26.96
CA ARG A 274 30.86 23.00 -28.27
C ARG A 274 30.80 21.63 -28.95
N SER A 275 29.60 21.09 -29.11
CA SER A 275 29.21 20.35 -30.31
C SER A 275 27.72 20.60 -30.56
N ARG A 276 27.44 21.18 -31.73
CA ARG A 276 26.12 21.18 -32.35
C ARG A 276 25.92 19.78 -32.91
N GLU A 277 25.01 19.01 -32.33
CA GLU A 277 24.09 18.07 -33.00
C GLU A 277 23.36 17.24 -31.92
N ASN A 278 22.06 17.03 -32.14
CA ASN A 278 21.10 16.29 -31.31
C ASN A 278 20.74 16.89 -29.95
N ALA A 279 20.01 18.02 -29.97
CA ALA A 279 19.02 18.29 -28.92
C ALA A 279 17.82 17.34 -29.11
N GLN A 280 18.01 16.04 -28.93
CA GLN A 280 16.89 15.16 -28.64
C GLN A 280 16.41 15.55 -27.23
N SER A 281 15.09 15.64 -27.08
CA SER A 281 14.50 16.13 -25.85
C SER A 281 14.83 15.13 -24.74
N ASN A 282 15.74 15.49 -23.83
CA ASN A 282 16.08 14.69 -22.67
C ASN A 282 14.88 14.65 -21.72
N VAL A 283 13.94 13.73 -21.97
CA VAL A 283 12.79 13.53 -21.11
C VAL A 283 13.18 12.55 -20.01
N CYS A 284 12.80 12.87 -18.78
CA CYS A 284 12.89 11.96 -17.64
C CYS A 284 11.53 11.74 -17.02
N LEU A 285 11.39 10.57 -16.40
CA LEU A 285 10.31 10.29 -15.48
C LEU A 285 10.71 10.75 -14.09
N LEU A 286 9.75 11.30 -13.37
CA LEU A 286 9.96 11.90 -12.07
C LEU A 286 8.91 11.39 -11.09
N ARG A 287 9.35 11.04 -9.90
CA ARG A 287 8.50 10.59 -8.80
C ARG A 287 8.84 11.39 -7.56
N GLN A 288 7.88 12.17 -7.07
CA GLN A 288 8.03 12.91 -5.82
C GLN A 288 7.77 12.01 -4.63
N LEU A 289 8.62 12.11 -3.61
CA LEU A 289 8.64 11.27 -2.42
C LEU A 289 8.82 12.15 -1.17
N THR A 290 8.17 11.77 -0.08
CA THR A 290 8.39 12.38 1.24
C THR A 290 9.09 11.36 2.11
N ILE A 291 10.33 11.65 2.52
CA ILE A 291 11.21 10.75 3.27
C ILE A 291 11.71 11.50 4.49
N ALA A 292 11.31 11.08 5.69
CA ALA A 292 11.70 11.71 6.96
C ALA A 292 11.54 13.25 6.93
N ASP A 293 10.37 13.72 6.50
CA ASP A 293 10.00 15.13 6.30
C ASP A 293 10.75 15.89 5.19
N TYR A 294 11.67 15.23 4.46
CA TYR A 294 12.29 15.79 3.26
C TYR A 294 11.49 15.46 2.00
N THR A 295 11.32 16.44 1.12
CA THR A 295 10.75 16.23 -0.21
C THR A 295 11.87 15.88 -1.19
N CYS A 296 11.89 14.63 -1.65
CA CYS A 296 12.86 14.12 -2.60
C CYS A 296 12.20 13.82 -3.96
N GLU A 297 13.00 13.77 -5.01
CA GLU A 297 12.59 13.38 -6.35
C GLU A 297 13.45 12.20 -6.81
N LEU A 298 12.79 11.09 -7.16
CA LEU A 298 13.39 9.99 -7.90
C LEU A 298 13.21 10.26 -9.40
N ARG A 299 14.32 10.22 -10.15
CA ARG A 299 14.35 10.44 -11.59
C ARG A 299 14.84 9.20 -12.31
N VAL A 300 14.17 8.85 -13.40
CA VAL A 300 14.52 7.71 -14.25
C VAL A 300 14.65 8.17 -15.69
N PHE A 301 15.81 7.94 -16.31
CA PHE A 301 16.09 8.35 -17.68
C PHE A 301 17.20 7.51 -18.33
N PRO A 302 17.20 7.36 -19.67
CA PRO A 302 18.25 6.67 -20.39
C PRO A 302 19.54 7.51 -20.43
N ARG A 303 20.71 6.87 -20.40
CA ARG A 303 22.00 7.56 -20.55
C ARG A 303 22.41 7.67 -22.02
N GLU A 304 22.50 8.91 -22.52
CA GLU A 304 22.86 9.24 -23.92
C GLU A 304 24.26 8.77 -24.39
N ASN A 305 25.14 8.28 -23.51
CA ASN A 305 26.55 8.00 -23.82
C ASN A 305 26.97 6.52 -23.75
N PHE A 306 26.04 5.62 -23.40
CA PHE A 306 26.33 4.19 -23.27
C PHE A 306 25.48 3.43 -24.29
N THR A 307 25.78 2.14 -24.51
CA THR A 307 24.96 1.23 -25.33
C THR A 307 23.47 1.44 -25.03
N GLU A 308 22.60 1.31 -26.04
CA GLU A 308 21.21 1.82 -26.11
C GLU A 308 20.25 1.42 -24.96
N ASN A 309 20.74 0.73 -23.92
CA ASN A 309 19.98 0.09 -22.85
C ASN A 309 20.45 0.45 -21.41
N VAL A 310 21.30 1.46 -21.23
CA VAL A 310 21.71 1.89 -19.87
C VAL A 310 20.76 2.95 -19.31
N TRP A 311 20.16 2.64 -18.17
CA TRP A 311 19.23 3.49 -17.43
C TRP A 311 19.85 4.01 -16.15
N ARG A 312 19.55 5.27 -15.82
CA ARG A 312 19.93 5.89 -14.55
C ARG A 312 18.71 6.09 -13.68
N PHE A 313 18.83 5.64 -12.43
CA PHE A 313 17.97 6.02 -11.33
C PHE A 313 18.71 7.02 -10.47
N GLU A 314 18.16 8.22 -10.28
CA GLU A 314 18.78 9.29 -9.51
C GLU A 314 17.81 9.78 -8.44
N LEU A 315 18.24 9.74 -7.17
CA LEU A 315 17.53 10.37 -6.06
C LEU A 315 18.21 11.70 -5.74
N GLN A 316 17.41 12.77 -5.65
CA GLN A 316 17.87 14.10 -5.23
C GLN A 316 16.81 14.79 -4.37
N ASN A 317 17.19 15.82 -3.61
CA ASN A 317 16.21 16.68 -2.95
C ASN A 317 15.42 17.47 -4.03
N ALA A 318 14.14 17.73 -3.78
CA ALA A 318 13.32 18.56 -4.66
C ALA A 318 13.79 20.02 -4.66
N ASN A 319 14.32 20.49 -3.54
CA ASN A 319 14.98 21.79 -3.41
C ASN A 319 16.45 21.65 -3.84
N PRO A 320 16.88 22.31 -4.93
CA PRO A 320 18.25 22.18 -5.46
C PRO A 320 19.35 22.67 -4.52
N ASP A 321 19.00 23.51 -3.54
CA ASP A 321 19.92 24.04 -2.54
C ASP A 321 20.06 23.12 -1.31
N GLU A 322 19.24 22.08 -1.20
CA GLU A 322 19.29 21.10 -0.13
C GLU A 322 19.97 19.81 -0.61
N ILE A 323 20.77 19.23 0.29
CA ILE A 323 21.53 18.01 0.03
C ILE A 323 20.86 16.79 0.68
N ILE A 324 21.06 15.62 0.10
CA ILE A 324 20.64 14.35 0.69
C ILE A 324 21.44 14.11 1.99
N PRO A 325 20.77 13.89 3.12
CA PRO A 325 21.42 13.60 4.39
C PRO A 325 22.19 12.27 4.39
N VAL A 326 23.14 12.16 5.30
CA VAL A 326 23.84 10.89 5.57
C VAL A 326 22.85 9.81 6.00
N GLY A 327 23.04 8.60 5.49
CA GLY A 327 22.23 7.42 5.81
C GLY A 327 21.11 7.13 4.82
N PHE A 328 20.83 8.04 3.88
CA PHE A 328 19.93 7.76 2.77
C PHE A 328 20.55 6.73 1.82
N LYS A 329 19.72 5.84 1.27
CA LYS A 329 20.13 4.81 0.33
C LYS A 329 19.09 4.66 -0.77
N LEU A 330 19.56 4.59 -2.02
CA LEU A 330 18.79 4.17 -3.18
C LEU A 330 19.23 2.75 -3.55
N ARG A 331 18.29 1.83 -3.69
CA ARG A 331 18.54 0.43 -4.08
C ARG A 331 17.64 0.02 -5.24
N LEU A 332 18.18 -0.74 -6.18
CA LEU A 332 17.45 -1.44 -7.23
C LEU A 332 17.50 -2.95 -6.96
N LEU A 333 16.42 -3.64 -7.28
CA LEU A 333 16.27 -5.08 -7.09
C LEU A 333 15.61 -5.67 -8.33
N THR A 334 15.83 -6.97 -8.55
CA THR A 334 15.05 -7.74 -9.52
C THR A 334 13.57 -7.81 -9.10
N GLU A 335 12.69 -8.26 -10.00
CA GLU A 335 11.25 -8.45 -9.70
C GLU A 335 10.98 -9.37 -8.51
N ASP A 336 11.87 -10.32 -8.21
CA ASP A 336 11.80 -11.23 -7.06
C ASP A 336 12.62 -10.75 -5.85
N LEU A 337 12.93 -9.44 -5.81
CA LEU A 337 13.59 -8.73 -4.72
C LEU A 337 15.03 -9.19 -4.44
N GLN A 338 15.70 -9.76 -5.43
CA GLN A 338 17.09 -10.18 -5.29
C GLN A 338 18.04 -9.02 -5.61
N PRO A 339 19.10 -8.83 -4.80
CA PRO A 339 20.13 -7.85 -5.10
C PRO A 339 21.02 -8.33 -6.25
N PHE A 340 21.64 -7.38 -6.94
CA PHE A 340 22.64 -7.63 -7.98
C PHE A 340 23.86 -6.72 -7.79
N MET A 341 24.88 -6.90 -8.62
CA MET A 341 26.14 -6.14 -8.47
C MET A 341 25.91 -4.64 -8.69
N ASN A 342 26.41 -3.81 -7.77
CA ASN A 342 26.29 -2.35 -7.82
C ASN A 342 24.84 -1.83 -7.87
N ASN A 343 23.92 -2.55 -7.21
CA ASN A 343 22.50 -2.23 -7.23
C ASN A 343 22.09 -1.12 -6.25
N GLU A 344 23.00 -0.62 -5.42
CA GLU A 344 22.68 0.41 -4.42
C GLU A 344 23.75 1.51 -4.34
N ASP A 345 23.30 2.69 -3.94
CA ASP A 345 24.13 3.84 -3.60
C ASP A 345 23.67 4.39 -2.24
N THR A 346 24.63 4.67 -1.35
CA THR A 346 24.36 5.11 0.03
C THR A 346 25.10 6.40 0.33
N ALA A 347 24.39 7.40 0.85
CA ALA A 347 24.95 8.65 1.31
C ALA A 347 25.81 8.43 2.57
N THR A 348 27.10 8.16 2.39
CA THR A 348 28.08 8.08 3.49
C THR A 348 28.47 9.47 4.01
N GLN A 349 28.30 10.49 3.17
CA GLN A 349 28.42 11.91 3.46
C GLN A 349 27.23 12.63 2.82
N ALA A 350 26.92 13.84 3.29
CA ALA A 350 25.85 14.61 2.69
C ALA A 350 26.19 14.90 1.21
N SER A 351 25.29 14.53 0.30
CA SER A 351 25.55 14.51 -1.14
C SER A 351 24.42 15.21 -1.88
N ASP A 352 24.73 15.85 -3.01
CA ASP A 352 23.70 16.49 -3.84
C ASP A 352 22.72 15.46 -4.44
N ARG A 353 23.17 14.21 -4.62
CA ARG A 353 22.41 13.13 -5.24
C ARG A 353 22.94 11.74 -4.87
N LEU A 354 22.08 10.73 -5.04
CA LEU A 354 22.43 9.32 -5.12
C LEU A 354 22.04 8.79 -6.50
N TYR A 355 22.82 7.87 -7.08
CA TYR A 355 22.44 7.29 -8.36
C TYR A 355 22.92 5.85 -8.55
N VAL A 356 22.14 5.10 -9.32
CA VAL A 356 22.47 3.75 -9.77
C VAL A 356 22.29 3.71 -11.30
N ASP A 357 23.35 3.27 -12.00
CA ASP A 357 23.33 3.01 -13.43
C ASP A 357 23.18 1.50 -13.65
N VAL A 358 22.23 1.10 -14.49
CA VAL A 358 21.93 -0.31 -14.76
C VAL A 358 21.72 -0.53 -16.26
N GLU A 359 22.31 -1.60 -16.79
CA GLU A 359 22.06 -2.07 -18.15
C GLU A 359 20.91 -3.08 -18.10
N LEU A 360 19.89 -2.88 -18.94
CA LEU A 360 18.66 -3.66 -18.90
C LEU A 360 18.34 -4.28 -20.26
N GLU A 361 17.89 -5.53 -20.25
CA GLU A 361 17.33 -6.16 -21.44
C GLU A 361 15.86 -5.76 -21.65
N PRO A 362 15.36 -5.73 -22.90
CA PRO A 362 13.96 -5.43 -23.17
C PRO A 362 13.01 -6.39 -22.45
N GLY A 363 12.07 -5.84 -21.69
CA GLY A 363 11.08 -6.55 -20.90
C GLY A 363 11.47 -6.79 -19.44
N GLU A 364 12.72 -6.50 -19.05
CA GLU A 364 13.16 -6.64 -17.67
C GLU A 364 12.41 -5.69 -16.73
N GLY A 365 12.02 -6.23 -15.58
CA GLY A 365 11.39 -5.49 -14.50
C GLY A 365 12.37 -5.21 -13.36
N LEU A 366 12.37 -3.97 -12.88
CA LEU A 366 13.10 -3.58 -11.67
C LEU A 366 12.16 -3.05 -10.59
N VAL A 367 12.52 -3.36 -9.35
CA VAL A 367 11.95 -2.74 -8.15
C VAL A 367 12.97 -1.74 -7.61
N TRP A 368 12.52 -0.54 -7.26
CA TRP A 368 13.35 0.48 -6.63
C TRP A 368 12.94 0.62 -5.17
N GLU A 369 13.89 0.77 -4.26
CA GLU A 369 13.68 0.99 -2.83
C GLU A 369 14.51 2.18 -2.34
N VAL A 370 13.99 2.90 -1.35
CA VAL A 370 14.70 3.98 -0.66
C VAL A 370 14.68 3.72 0.84
N GLU A 371 15.82 3.90 1.50
CA GLU A 371 15.95 3.90 2.96
C GLU A 371 16.40 5.30 3.41
N PRO A 372 15.74 5.98 4.37
CA PRO A 372 14.49 5.58 5.04
C PRO A 372 13.32 5.41 4.06
N THR A 373 12.39 4.51 4.38
CA THR A 373 11.24 4.21 3.52
C THR A 373 10.33 5.44 3.40
N PRO A 374 9.95 5.85 2.18
CA PRO A 374 9.06 6.98 2.00
C PRO A 374 7.66 6.73 2.57
N ASP A 375 6.97 7.82 2.84
CA ASP A 375 5.61 7.79 3.35
C ASP A 375 4.61 7.21 2.34
N GLY A 376 3.80 6.23 2.78
CA GLY A 376 2.81 5.56 1.93
C GLY A 376 3.43 4.79 0.76
N TYR A 377 4.73 4.50 0.82
CA TYR A 377 5.46 3.81 -0.24
C TYR A 377 4.94 2.38 -0.44
N GLU A 378 4.71 2.05 -1.70
CA GLU A 378 4.43 0.70 -2.17
C GLU A 378 5.51 0.30 -3.16
N ARG A 379 5.89 -0.99 -3.14
CA ARG A 379 6.84 -1.52 -4.12
C ARG A 379 6.19 -1.53 -5.49
N GLU A 380 6.86 -0.95 -6.47
CA GLU A 380 6.44 -0.88 -7.85
C GLU A 380 7.43 -1.66 -8.72
N ILE A 381 6.93 -2.28 -9.81
CA ILE A 381 7.79 -2.92 -10.82
C ILE A 381 7.75 -2.05 -12.07
N LEU A 382 8.88 -1.42 -12.41
CA LEU A 382 9.05 -0.66 -13.65
C LEU A 382 9.61 -1.59 -14.73
N ARG A 383 8.98 -1.61 -15.92
CA ARG A 383 9.39 -2.47 -17.05
C ARG A 383 10.09 -1.66 -18.13
N PHE A 384 11.22 -2.17 -18.61
CA PHE A 384 12.12 -1.48 -19.52
C PHE A 384 12.17 -2.02 -20.94
#